data_AF-A0A8I1V642-F1
#
_entry.id   AF-A0A8I1V642-F1
#
_cell.length_a   1.000
_cell.length_b   1.000
_cell.length_c   1.000
_cell.angle_alpha   90.00
_cell.angle_beta   90.00
_cell.angle_gamma   90.00
#
_symmetry.space_group_name_H-M   'P 1'
#
loop_
_entity.id
_entity.type
_entity.pdbx_description
1 polymer ?
#
loop_
_entity_poly.entity_id
_entity_poly.type
_entity_poly.pdbx_seq_one_letter_code
_entity_poly.pdbx_strand_id
1 'polypeptide(L)'
;MKFLTRCAVMAGACLLAASAIAQPITVADVKYEETASLSGSTLQLNGAGVRYKAVFKVYTAGLYLEKKAGTPADVMAQKGPKRMSITMLRDIDSTELGKLFSRGMEDNMDRAAFSKLIPGVLRMSQIFSDHKKLVAGDQFQIDWIPGTGTIITVKGKPQGEPFKEPEFFNALLGIWLGNAPADWKLKDALLGKTAQSPS
;
A
#
# COMPACT_ATOMS: atom_id res chain seq x y z
N MET A 1 -57.12 -37.47 -36.32
CA MET A 1 -56.92 -36.03 -36.54
C MET A 1 -56.35 -35.40 -35.29
N LYS A 2 -55.10 -34.90 -35.39
CA LYS A 2 -54.40 -33.88 -34.58
C LYS A 2 -54.44 -33.98 -33.04
N PHE A 3 -53.36 -34.54 -32.48
CA PHE A 3 -52.83 -34.21 -31.16
C PHE A 3 -52.25 -32.78 -31.17
N LEU A 4 -52.66 -31.94 -30.21
CA LEU A 4 -52.10 -30.60 -30.00
C LEU A 4 -51.41 -30.57 -28.63
N THR A 5 -50.12 -30.85 -28.66
CA THR A 5 -49.19 -30.73 -27.54
C THR A 5 -48.99 -29.25 -27.21
N ARG A 6 -49.41 -28.84 -26.00
CA ARG A 6 -49.11 -27.50 -25.47
C ARG A 6 -47.66 -27.48 -24.97
N CYS A 7 -46.76 -26.93 -25.78
CA CYS A 7 -45.41 -26.57 -25.34
C CYS A 7 -45.50 -25.35 -24.41
N ALA A 8 -45.39 -25.56 -23.10
CA ALA A 8 -45.15 -24.50 -22.14
C ALA A 8 -43.68 -24.07 -22.27
N VAL A 9 -43.44 -22.92 -22.90
CA VAL A 9 -42.12 -22.27 -22.93
C VAL A 9 -41.92 -21.60 -21.57
N MET A 10 -41.16 -22.24 -20.70
CA MET A 10 -40.71 -21.66 -19.43
C MET A 10 -39.49 -20.79 -19.75
N ALA A 11 -39.70 -19.48 -19.91
CA ALA A 11 -38.63 -18.51 -20.11
C ALA A 11 -37.83 -18.36 -18.80
N GLY A 12 -36.67 -19.01 -18.73
CA GLY A 12 -35.72 -18.85 -17.63
C GLY A 12 -35.12 -17.45 -17.67
N ALA A 13 -35.41 -16.63 -16.65
CA ALA A 13 -34.73 -15.37 -16.42
C ALA A 13 -33.31 -15.66 -15.91
N CYS A 14 -32.33 -15.69 -16.83
CA CYS A 14 -30.92 -15.61 -16.45
C CYS A 14 -30.65 -14.25 -15.82
N LEU A 15 -30.62 -14.20 -14.48
CA LEU A 15 -30.00 -13.12 -13.73
C LEU A 15 -28.50 -13.15 -14.03
N LEU A 16 -28.08 -12.39 -15.04
CA LEU A 16 -26.69 -12.01 -15.24
C LEU A 16 -26.30 -11.15 -14.03
N ALA A 17 -25.72 -11.79 -13.01
CA ALA A 17 -24.96 -11.08 -12.00
C ALA A 17 -23.79 -10.41 -12.73
N ALA A 18 -23.96 -9.13 -13.07
CA ALA A 18 -22.86 -8.30 -13.51
C ALA A 18 -21.90 -8.19 -12.32
N SER A 19 -20.90 -9.06 -12.28
CA SER A 19 -19.72 -8.86 -11.45
C SER A 19 -19.17 -7.50 -11.84
N ALA A 20 -19.35 -6.50 -10.98
CA ALA A 20 -18.76 -5.19 -11.20
C ALA A 20 -17.27 -5.41 -11.42
N ILE A 21 -16.80 -5.19 -12.64
CA ILE A 21 -15.37 -5.24 -12.95
C ILE A 21 -14.81 -4.00 -12.29
N ALA A 22 -14.32 -4.21 -11.09
CA ALA A 22 -13.32 -3.42 -10.38
C ALA A 22 -12.32 -2.80 -11.39
N GLN A 23 -12.39 -1.48 -11.59
CA GLN A 23 -11.55 -0.73 -12.51
C GLN A 23 -10.31 -0.22 -11.77
N PRO A 24 -9.09 -0.49 -12.27
CA PRO A 24 -7.88 0.06 -11.68
C PRO A 24 -7.92 1.58 -11.66
N ILE A 25 -7.29 2.19 -10.65
CA ILE A 25 -7.22 3.65 -10.54
C ILE A 25 -5.86 4.14 -11.02
N THR A 26 -5.84 5.34 -11.59
CA THR A 26 -4.60 6.01 -12.01
C THR A 26 -4.36 7.21 -11.11
N VAL A 27 -3.17 7.29 -10.52
CA VAL A 27 -2.74 8.39 -9.67
C VAL A 27 -1.46 8.94 -10.26
N ALA A 28 -1.48 10.17 -10.80
CA ALA A 28 -0.32 10.79 -11.44
C ALA A 28 0.40 9.83 -12.41
N ASP A 29 -0.35 9.25 -13.35
CA ASP A 29 0.10 8.31 -14.37
C ASP A 29 0.61 6.94 -13.85
N VAL A 30 0.49 6.69 -12.54
CA VAL A 30 0.77 5.39 -11.93
C VAL A 30 -0.53 4.62 -11.74
N LYS A 31 -0.61 3.44 -12.35
CA LYS A 31 -1.74 2.52 -12.21
C LYS A 31 -1.66 1.74 -10.91
N TYR A 32 -2.74 1.73 -10.14
CA TYR A 32 -2.95 0.87 -8.99
C TYR A 32 -4.11 -0.08 -9.28
N GLU A 33 -3.80 -1.39 -9.31
CA GLU A 33 -4.83 -2.41 -9.44
C GLU A 33 -5.74 -2.40 -8.20
N GLU A 34 -7.03 -2.68 -8.37
CA GLU A 34 -7.96 -2.72 -7.24
C GLU A 34 -7.64 -3.84 -6.25
N THR A 35 -7.01 -4.91 -6.72
CA THR A 35 -6.62 -6.04 -5.89
C THR A 35 -5.17 -6.43 -6.11
N ALA A 36 -4.57 -7.04 -5.09
CA ALA A 36 -3.23 -7.60 -5.16
C ALA A 36 -3.19 -8.92 -4.40
N SER A 37 -2.55 -9.95 -4.96
CA SER A 37 -2.28 -11.19 -4.23
C SER A 37 -1.01 -11.06 -3.39
N LEU A 38 -1.09 -11.38 -2.10
CA LEU A 38 0.04 -11.42 -1.19
C LEU A 38 -0.04 -12.67 -0.31
N SER A 39 0.94 -13.58 -0.42
CA SER A 39 1.02 -14.80 0.38
C SER A 39 -0.27 -15.64 0.39
N GLY A 40 -0.89 -15.79 -0.79
CA GLY A 40 -2.16 -16.53 -0.96
C GLY A 40 -3.42 -15.78 -0.52
N SER A 41 -3.28 -14.59 0.05
CA SER A 41 -4.40 -13.71 0.40
C SER A 41 -4.67 -12.70 -0.70
N THR A 42 -5.94 -12.34 -0.90
CA THR A 42 -6.33 -11.25 -1.80
C THR A 42 -6.49 -9.97 -0.98
N LEU A 43 -5.68 -8.97 -1.30
CA LEU A 43 -5.79 -7.64 -0.74
C LEU A 43 -6.57 -6.74 -1.69
N GLN A 44 -7.28 -5.78 -1.13
CA GLN A 44 -7.97 -4.71 -1.83
C GLN A 44 -7.21 -3.40 -1.63
N LEU A 45 -7.13 -2.58 -2.68
CA LEU A 45 -6.56 -1.24 -2.60
C LEU A 45 -7.43 -0.39 -1.67
N ASN A 46 -6.96 -0.09 -0.47
CA ASN A 46 -7.66 0.77 0.49
C ASN A 46 -7.80 2.20 -0.04
N GLY A 47 -6.69 2.73 -0.55
CA GLY A 47 -6.62 4.04 -1.19
C GLY A 47 -5.21 4.30 -1.74
N ALA A 48 -5.10 5.27 -2.63
CA ALA A 48 -3.82 5.72 -3.18
C ALA A 48 -3.82 7.24 -3.37
N GLY A 49 -2.63 7.83 -3.35
CA GLY A 49 -2.46 9.26 -3.53
C GLY A 49 -1.02 9.65 -3.86
N VAL A 50 -0.78 10.96 -4.01
CA VAL A 50 0.54 11.53 -4.28
C VAL A 50 1.08 12.15 -3.00
N ARG A 51 2.36 11.87 -2.67
CA ARG A 51 3.10 12.69 -1.72
C ARG A 51 3.59 13.96 -2.40
N TYR A 52 3.29 15.10 -1.79
CA TYR A 52 3.88 16.38 -2.13
C TYR A 52 4.94 16.81 -1.10
N LYS A 53 5.98 17.50 -1.58
CA LYS A 53 6.85 18.34 -0.74
C LYS A 53 6.73 19.76 -1.26
N ALA A 54 6.08 20.63 -0.46
CA ALA A 54 5.56 21.91 -0.94
C ALA A 54 4.67 21.71 -2.18
N VAL A 55 5.12 22.11 -3.37
CA VAL A 55 4.38 21.96 -4.64
C VAL A 55 4.86 20.80 -5.51
N PHE A 56 5.94 20.12 -5.13
CA PHE A 56 6.55 19.09 -5.96
C PHE A 56 6.00 17.70 -5.64
N LYS A 57 5.53 16.98 -6.66
CA LYS A 57 5.20 15.56 -6.58
C LYS A 57 6.46 14.75 -6.30
N VAL A 58 6.42 13.88 -5.30
CA VAL A 58 7.60 13.10 -4.87
C VAL A 58 7.46 11.64 -5.26
N TYR A 59 6.34 11.03 -4.90
CA TYR A 59 5.99 9.66 -5.26
C TYR A 59 4.47 9.48 -5.16
N THR A 60 3.94 8.44 -5.78
CA THR A 60 2.61 7.90 -5.47
C THR A 60 2.74 6.82 -4.42
N ALA A 61 1.73 6.65 -3.57
CA ALA A 61 1.64 5.49 -2.68
C ALA A 61 0.23 4.92 -2.71
N GLY A 62 0.13 3.59 -2.63
CA GLY A 62 -1.11 2.84 -2.51
C GLY A 62 -1.03 1.85 -1.36
N LEU A 63 -2.07 1.84 -0.52
CA LEU A 63 -2.20 0.93 0.62
C LEU A 63 -3.17 -0.19 0.28
N TYR A 64 -2.75 -1.44 0.43
CA TYR A 64 -3.56 -2.63 0.20
C TYR A 64 -3.79 -3.40 1.50
N LEU A 65 -5.05 -3.75 1.74
CA LEU A 65 -5.54 -4.40 2.98
C LEU A 65 -6.54 -5.50 2.63
N GLU A 66 -6.70 -6.50 3.49
CA GLU A 66 -7.77 -7.51 3.30
C GLU A 66 -9.16 -6.88 3.44
N LYS A 67 -9.31 -5.93 4.37
CA LYS A 67 -10.55 -5.20 4.61
C LYS A 67 -10.30 -3.69 4.51
N LYS A 68 -11.24 -2.96 3.93
CA LYS A 68 -11.17 -1.50 3.90
C LYS A 68 -11.15 -0.92 5.32
N ALA A 69 -10.40 0.17 5.50
CA ALA A 69 -10.26 0.87 6.76
C ALA A 69 -10.18 2.39 6.52
N GLY A 70 -10.94 3.15 7.32
CA GLY A 70 -11.01 4.61 7.24
C GLY A 70 -10.14 5.36 8.26
N THR A 71 -9.56 4.64 9.22
CA THR A 71 -8.72 5.21 10.28
C THR A 71 -7.39 4.47 10.41
N PRO A 72 -6.32 5.14 10.89
CA PRO A 72 -5.04 4.47 11.16
C PRO A 72 -5.18 3.32 12.15
N ALA A 73 -6.02 3.47 13.19
CA ALA A 73 -6.24 2.44 14.19
C ALA A 73 -6.83 1.16 13.57
N ASP A 74 -7.82 1.30 12.67
CA ASP A 74 -8.42 0.15 11.98
C ASP A 74 -7.43 -0.54 11.03
N VAL A 75 -6.54 0.22 10.38
CA VAL A 75 -5.47 -0.34 9.54
C VAL A 75 -4.52 -1.20 10.40
N MET A 76 -4.05 -0.66 11.53
CA MET A 76 -3.10 -1.35 12.41
C MET A 76 -3.73 -2.56 13.11
N ALA A 77 -5.03 -2.52 13.40
CA ALA A 77 -5.74 -3.61 14.09
C ALA A 77 -5.97 -4.85 13.21
N GLN A 78 -5.90 -4.72 11.88
CA GLN A 78 -6.01 -5.87 10.98
C GLN A 78 -4.83 -6.82 11.19
N LYS A 79 -5.09 -8.12 11.36
CA LYS A 79 -4.04 -9.12 11.63
C LYS A 79 -3.40 -9.69 10.37
N GLY A 80 -4.10 -9.64 9.24
CA GLY A 80 -3.65 -10.22 7.99
C GLY A 80 -2.60 -9.42 7.24
N PRO A 81 -2.20 -9.91 6.07
CA PRO A 81 -1.19 -9.28 5.22
C PRO A 81 -1.60 -7.87 4.79
N LYS A 82 -0.60 -7.02 4.62
CA LYS A 82 -0.76 -5.63 4.17
C LYS A 82 0.37 -5.26 3.24
N ARG A 83 0.10 -4.37 2.30
CA ARG A 83 1.09 -3.88 1.35
C ARG A 83 1.03 -2.36 1.24
N MET A 84 2.17 -1.71 1.35
CA MET A 84 2.37 -0.34 0.89
C MET A 84 3.17 -0.40 -0.42
N SER A 85 2.62 0.16 -1.50
CA SER A 85 3.26 0.20 -2.83
C SER A 85 3.57 1.64 -3.22
N ILE A 86 4.83 1.95 -3.49
CA ILE A 86 5.31 3.30 -3.79
C ILE A 86 5.98 3.33 -5.16
N THR A 87 5.64 4.33 -5.97
CA THR A 87 6.29 4.62 -7.25
C THR A 87 6.83 6.04 -7.25
N MET A 88 8.12 6.19 -7.51
CA MET A 88 8.79 7.49 -7.53
C MET A 88 8.29 8.33 -8.70
N LEU A 89 7.99 9.60 -8.45
CA LEU A 89 7.60 10.57 -9.49
C LEU A 89 8.74 11.53 -9.84
N ARG A 90 9.86 11.40 -9.14
CA ARG A 90 11.07 12.19 -9.33
C ARG A 90 12.27 11.44 -8.79
N ASP A 91 13.42 11.93 -9.21
CA ASP A 91 14.70 11.48 -8.70
C ASP A 91 14.92 11.87 -7.24
N ILE A 92 15.35 10.90 -6.43
CA ILE A 92 15.74 11.09 -5.04
C ILE A 92 17.01 10.29 -4.75
N ASP A 93 17.93 10.92 -4.02
CA ASP A 93 19.06 10.24 -3.41
C ASP A 93 18.56 9.22 -2.37
N SER A 94 18.91 7.95 -2.55
CA SER A 94 18.34 6.88 -1.73
C SER A 94 18.82 6.92 -0.28
N THR A 95 20.01 7.49 -0.01
CA THR A 95 20.48 7.72 1.35
C THR A 95 19.63 8.77 2.05
N GLU A 96 19.28 9.86 1.36
CA GLU A 96 18.33 10.84 1.88
C GLU A 96 16.95 10.21 2.14
N LEU A 97 16.46 9.35 1.24
CA LEU A 97 15.20 8.64 1.45
C LEU A 97 15.23 7.77 2.73
N GLY A 98 16.30 7.01 2.94
CA GLY A 98 16.49 6.19 4.14
C GLY A 98 16.52 7.01 5.44
N LYS A 99 17.15 8.19 5.42
CA LYS A 99 17.14 9.14 6.56
C LYS A 99 15.74 9.68 6.82
N LEU A 100 15.01 10.07 5.78
CA LEU A 100 13.65 10.59 5.91
C LEU A 100 12.68 9.55 6.48
N PHE A 101 12.85 8.27 6.13
CA PHE A 101 12.05 7.20 6.75
C PHE A 101 12.44 6.96 8.20
N SER A 102 13.73 6.95 8.52
CA SER A 102 14.21 6.84 9.90
C SER A 102 13.59 7.93 10.78
N ARG A 103 13.64 9.19 10.32
CA ARG A 103 13.02 10.32 11.01
C ARG A 103 11.49 10.19 11.08
N GLY A 104 10.84 9.81 9.99
CA GLY A 104 9.38 9.65 9.98
C GLY A 104 8.88 8.58 10.95
N MET A 105 9.66 7.51 11.15
CA MET A 105 9.36 6.52 12.20
C MET A 105 9.56 7.12 13.59
N GLU A 106 10.68 7.81 13.82
CA GLU A 106 10.97 8.46 15.11
C GLU A 106 9.88 9.47 15.51
N ASP A 107 9.45 10.32 14.58
CA ASP A 107 8.43 11.37 14.80
C ASP A 107 7.04 10.80 15.15
N ASN A 108 6.80 9.51 14.91
CA ASN A 108 5.53 8.84 15.14
C ASN A 108 5.57 7.78 16.25
N MET A 109 6.63 7.75 17.05
CA MET A 109 6.84 6.76 18.09
C MET A 109 7.32 7.36 19.41
N ASP A 110 6.95 6.72 20.52
CA ASP A 110 7.61 6.99 21.78
C ASP A 110 9.10 6.65 21.69
N ARG A 111 9.96 7.51 22.27
CA ARG A 111 11.42 7.34 22.21
C ARG A 111 11.87 5.93 22.65
N ALA A 112 11.27 5.40 23.72
CA ALA A 112 11.60 4.07 24.24
C ALA A 112 11.20 2.94 23.28
N ALA A 113 10.09 3.10 22.54
CA ALA A 113 9.68 2.16 21.51
C ALA A 113 10.60 2.24 20.29
N PHE A 114 10.93 3.47 19.85
CA PHE A 114 11.85 3.70 18.74
C PHE A 114 13.24 3.11 19.00
N SER A 115 13.78 3.25 20.22
CA SER A 115 15.08 2.68 20.59
C SER A 115 15.17 1.17 20.37
N LYS A 116 14.07 0.44 20.54
CA LYS A 116 14.02 -1.02 20.28
C LYS A 116 14.09 -1.36 18.80
N LEU A 117 13.71 -0.43 17.92
CA LEU A 117 13.69 -0.63 16.47
C LEU A 117 14.96 -0.15 15.78
N ILE A 118 15.88 0.54 16.47
CA ILE A 118 17.13 1.09 15.89
C ILE A 118 17.85 0.09 14.98
N PRO A 119 18.05 -1.20 15.34
CA PRO A 119 18.69 -2.16 14.44
C PRO A 119 17.95 -2.33 13.11
N GLY A 120 16.62 -2.41 13.14
CA GLY A 120 15.78 -2.49 11.94
C GLY A 120 15.81 -1.19 11.13
N VAL A 121 15.76 -0.04 11.80
CA VAL A 121 15.86 1.28 11.16
C VAL A 121 17.18 1.44 10.41
N LEU A 122 18.31 1.08 11.04
CA LEU A 122 19.63 1.13 10.42
C LEU A 122 19.72 0.18 9.23
N ARG A 123 19.21 -1.05 9.36
CA ARG A 123 19.20 -2.03 8.27
C ARG A 123 18.40 -1.54 7.08
N MET A 124 17.23 -0.93 7.32
CA MET A 124 16.44 -0.33 6.24
C MET A 124 17.17 0.85 5.59
N SER A 125 17.77 1.74 6.38
CA SER A 125 18.56 2.86 5.84
C SER A 125 19.70 2.37 4.95
N GLN A 126 20.33 1.23 5.31
CA GLN A 126 21.35 0.59 4.49
C GLN A 126 20.77 0.06 3.18
N ILE A 127 19.65 -0.68 3.24
CA ILE A 127 18.95 -1.18 2.04
C ILE A 127 18.75 -0.07 1.02
N PHE A 128 18.23 1.09 1.42
CA PHE A 128 18.04 2.20 0.48
C PHE A 128 19.37 2.80 0.01
N SER A 129 20.34 3.01 0.91
CA SER A 129 21.64 3.59 0.55
C SER A 129 22.38 2.76 -0.53
N ASP A 130 22.23 1.43 -0.52
CA ASP A 130 22.84 0.54 -1.51
C ASP A 130 22.33 0.79 -2.95
N HIS A 131 21.11 1.31 -3.11
CA HIS A 131 20.57 1.69 -4.43
C HIS A 131 21.13 3.00 -4.96
N LYS A 132 21.80 3.80 -4.12
CA LYS A 132 22.34 5.16 -4.38
C LYS A 132 21.29 6.20 -4.77
N LYS A 133 20.47 5.91 -5.78
CA LYS A 133 19.43 6.77 -6.31
C LYS A 133 18.21 5.95 -6.74
N LEU A 134 17.02 6.49 -6.46
CA LEU A 134 15.78 6.07 -7.13
C LEU A 134 15.38 7.17 -8.12
N VAL A 135 15.07 6.77 -9.34
CA VAL A 135 14.63 7.68 -10.41
C VAL A 135 13.12 7.63 -10.58
N ALA A 136 12.54 8.59 -11.30
CA ALA A 136 11.12 8.53 -11.64
C ALA A 136 10.76 7.18 -12.31
N GLY A 137 9.66 6.57 -11.87
CA GLY A 137 9.22 5.23 -12.30
C GLY A 137 9.79 4.07 -11.47
N ASP A 138 10.86 4.28 -10.71
CA ASP A 138 11.35 3.26 -9.78
C ASP A 138 10.32 2.97 -8.69
N GLN A 139 10.25 1.71 -8.26
CA GLN A 139 9.26 1.24 -7.31
C GLN A 139 9.93 0.63 -6.08
N PHE A 140 9.30 0.85 -4.93
CA PHE A 140 9.54 0.00 -3.78
C PHE A 140 8.22 -0.35 -3.08
N GLN A 141 8.21 -1.53 -2.49
CA GLN A 141 7.04 -2.15 -1.88
C GLN A 141 7.42 -2.65 -0.50
N ILE A 142 6.50 -2.49 0.45
CA ILE A 142 6.65 -2.92 1.83
C ILE A 142 5.48 -3.84 2.15
N ASP A 143 5.77 -5.12 2.31
CA ASP A 143 4.78 -6.16 2.58
C ASP A 143 4.90 -6.63 4.02
N TRP A 144 3.80 -6.60 4.77
CA TRP A 144 3.67 -7.35 6.01
C TRP A 144 3.04 -8.69 5.72
N ILE A 145 3.73 -9.77 6.10
CA ILE A 145 3.22 -11.14 6.01
C ILE A 145 3.24 -11.75 7.41
N PRO A 146 2.07 -12.03 8.02
CA PRO A 146 2.00 -12.68 9.32
C PRO A 146 2.80 -13.98 9.37
N GLY A 147 3.61 -14.16 10.41
CA GLY A 147 4.51 -15.32 10.56
C GLY A 147 5.82 -15.23 9.77
N THR A 148 5.93 -14.37 8.75
CA THR A 148 7.17 -14.17 7.98
C THR A 148 7.90 -12.88 8.35
N GLY A 149 7.17 -11.77 8.50
CA GLY A 149 7.70 -10.44 8.81
C GLY A 149 7.46 -9.40 7.70
N THR A 150 8.13 -8.26 7.81
CA THR A 150 8.15 -7.21 6.79
C THR A 150 9.15 -7.54 5.70
N ILE A 151 8.73 -7.51 4.44
CA ILE A 151 9.59 -7.65 3.27
C ILE A 151 9.63 -6.31 2.54
N ILE A 152 10.84 -5.78 2.35
CA ILE A 152 11.06 -4.60 1.51
C ILE A 152 11.53 -5.09 0.14
N THR A 153 10.83 -4.69 -0.91
CA THR A 153 11.18 -4.99 -2.30
C THR A 153 11.50 -3.68 -3.00
N VAL A 154 12.66 -3.58 -3.64
CA VAL A 154 13.06 -2.39 -4.41
C VAL A 154 13.36 -2.84 -5.83
N LYS A 155 12.81 -2.15 -6.84
CA LYS A 155 12.97 -2.48 -8.27
C LYS A 155 12.63 -3.96 -8.55
N GLY A 156 11.55 -4.45 -7.94
CA GLY A 156 11.07 -5.83 -8.09
C GLY A 156 11.91 -6.91 -7.40
N LYS A 157 12.95 -6.54 -6.62
CA LYS A 157 13.81 -7.49 -5.90
C LYS A 157 13.61 -7.36 -4.39
N PRO A 158 13.28 -8.45 -3.66
CA PRO A 158 13.31 -8.45 -2.20
C PRO A 158 14.70 -8.07 -1.68
N GLN A 159 14.74 -7.33 -0.57
CA GLN A 159 15.95 -6.76 0.00
C GLN A 159 16.23 -7.37 1.37
N GLY A 160 17.30 -8.16 1.44
CA GLY A 160 17.72 -8.83 2.66
C GLY A 160 16.65 -9.75 3.28
N GLU A 161 16.87 -10.12 4.53
CA GLU A 161 15.94 -10.98 5.28
C GLU A 161 14.72 -10.20 5.79
N PRO A 162 13.54 -10.84 5.95
CA PRO A 162 12.37 -10.17 6.51
C PRO A 162 12.61 -9.57 7.91
N PHE A 163 12.03 -8.40 8.21
CA PHE A 163 12.02 -7.82 9.56
C PHE A 163 10.95 -8.54 10.38
N LYS A 164 11.33 -9.25 11.45
CA LYS A 164 10.42 -10.17 12.15
C LYS A 164 9.43 -9.45 13.06
N GLU A 165 9.79 -8.26 13.50
CA GLU A 165 9.08 -7.47 14.48
C GLU A 165 7.83 -6.82 13.84
N PRO A 166 6.61 -7.14 14.29
CA PRO A 166 5.40 -6.43 13.85
C PRO A 166 5.46 -4.92 14.10
N GLU A 167 6.10 -4.52 15.20
CA GLU A 167 6.29 -3.12 15.59
C GLU A 167 7.09 -2.36 14.54
N PHE A 168 8.02 -3.02 13.83
CA PHE A 168 8.77 -2.40 12.75
C PHE A 168 7.87 -2.04 11.57
N PHE A 169 6.96 -2.93 11.18
CA PHE A 169 5.98 -2.62 10.13
C PHE A 169 5.04 -1.48 10.52
N ASN A 170 4.56 -1.51 11.77
CA ASN A 170 3.68 -0.46 12.28
C ASN A 170 4.40 0.90 12.34
N ALA A 171 5.68 0.92 12.72
CA ALA A 171 6.51 2.11 12.66
C ALA A 171 6.61 2.66 11.24
N LEU A 172 6.86 1.79 10.24
CA LEU A 172 6.90 2.20 8.83
C LEU A 172 5.58 2.78 8.36
N LEU A 173 4.47 2.10 8.65
CA LEU A 173 3.13 2.64 8.33
C LEU A 173 2.88 3.98 9.01
N GLY A 174 3.47 4.23 10.18
CA GLY A 174 3.45 5.52 10.89
C GLY A 174 3.94 6.69 10.05
N ILE A 175 4.90 6.49 9.14
CA ILE A 175 5.39 7.53 8.21
C ILE A 175 4.23 8.12 7.38
N TRP A 176 3.24 7.30 7.02
CA TRP A 176 2.11 7.73 6.19
C TRP A 176 0.82 7.94 6.98
N LEU A 177 0.57 7.14 8.02
CA LEU A 177 -0.71 7.09 8.71
C LEU A 177 -0.66 7.64 10.13
N GLY A 178 0.53 7.90 10.67
CA GLY A 178 0.75 8.36 12.04
C GLY A 178 0.29 9.80 12.29
N ASN A 179 0.57 10.31 13.48
CA ASN A 179 0.17 11.67 13.92
C ASN A 179 0.99 12.77 13.25
N ALA A 180 2.22 12.45 12.83
CA ALA A 180 3.09 13.31 12.04
C ALA A 180 3.35 12.65 10.66
N PRO A 181 2.34 12.57 9.78
CA PRO A 181 2.49 11.91 8.49
C PRO A 181 3.38 12.73 7.55
N ALA A 182 4.05 12.06 6.61
CA ALA A 182 4.88 12.69 5.59
C ALA A 182 4.11 13.69 4.70
N ASP A 183 2.80 13.48 4.53
CA ASP A 183 1.85 14.38 3.87
C ASP A 183 0.42 14.04 4.34
N TRP A 184 -0.31 15.02 4.88
CA TRP A 184 -1.68 14.85 5.36
C TRP A 184 -2.68 14.51 4.24
N LYS A 185 -2.51 15.08 3.05
CA LYS A 185 -3.38 14.76 1.91
C LYS A 185 -3.16 13.32 1.45
N LEU A 186 -1.90 12.86 1.47
CA LEU A 186 -1.60 11.47 1.18
C LEU A 186 -2.22 10.53 2.23
N LYS A 187 -2.12 10.87 3.52
CA LYS A 187 -2.76 10.09 4.59
C LYS A 187 -4.26 9.92 4.34
N ASP A 188 -4.97 11.01 4.06
CA ASP A 188 -6.41 10.95 3.80
C ASP A 188 -6.74 10.15 2.53
N ALA A 189 -5.91 10.25 1.48
CA ALA A 189 -6.05 9.45 0.27
C ALA A 189 -5.83 7.94 0.53
N LEU A 190 -4.82 7.58 1.32
CA LEU A 190 -4.54 6.19 1.70
C LEU A 190 -5.64 5.59 2.59
N LEU A 191 -6.32 6.42 3.38
CA LEU A 191 -7.47 6.04 4.21
C LEU A 191 -8.81 6.08 3.46
N GLY A 192 -8.80 6.34 2.15
CA GLY A 192 -10.01 6.35 1.32
C GLY A 192 -10.96 7.52 1.62
N LYS A 193 -10.48 8.61 2.23
CA LYS A 193 -11.32 9.78 2.58
C LYS A 193 -11.48 10.80 1.47
N THR A 194 -10.65 10.72 0.44
CA THR A 194 -10.81 11.54 -0.77
C THR A 194 -11.48 10.71 -1.84
N ALA A 195 -12.54 11.26 -2.45
CA ALA A 195 -13.02 10.75 -3.72
C ALA A 195 -11.84 10.86 -4.71
N GLN A 196 -11.30 9.71 -5.11
CA GLN A 196 -10.22 9.64 -6.07
C GLN A 196 -10.71 10.33 -7.33
N SER A 197 -10.16 11.50 -7.65
CA SER A 197 -10.53 12.19 -8.89
C SER A 197 -10.13 11.27 -10.04
N PRO A 198 -11.08 10.77 -10.85
CA PRO A 198 -10.70 10.12 -12.08
C PRO A 198 -10.03 11.19 -12.93
N SER A 199 -8.76 10.95 -13.25
CA SER A 199 -8.02 11.69 -14.26
C SER A 199 -8.76 11.67 -15.59
#